data_AF-A0A7J0F0C2-F1
#
_entry.id   AF-A0A7J0F0C2-F1
#
_cell.length_a   1.000
_cell.length_b   1.000
_cell.length_c   1.000
_cell.angle_alpha   90.00
_cell.angle_beta   90.00
_cell.angle_gamma   90.00
#
_symmetry.space_group_name_H-M   'P 1'
#
loop_
_entity.id
_entity.type
_entity.pdbx_description
1 polymer ?
#
loop_
_entity_poly.entity_id
_entity_poly.type
_entity_poly.pdbx_seq_one_letter_code
_entity_poly.pdbx_strand_id
1 'polypeptide(L)'
;MASKPGVLTDWPWKSLGSFKYVVLAPWVIHSVYSFVTREETEKDLGNFLVLPFLLSRALHDQLWISLSRHRTAKGNNRIVDKSIDFEQVDRERNWDDQILLNGILFYIALAIIPGGYQIPMWRTDGVVLTALLHMGPVEFLYYWLHRALHHHFLYSRYHSHHHSSIVTEPITFVHRIFCNYTFVWDL
;
A
#
# COMPACT_ATOMS: atom_id res chain seq x y z
N MET A 1 -4.42 16.54 -10.39
CA MET A 1 -4.73 16.70 -8.95
C MET A 1 -6.25 16.60 -8.78
N ALA A 2 -6.77 16.23 -7.60
CA ALA A 2 -8.22 16.26 -7.36
C ALA A 2 -8.79 17.66 -7.62
N SER A 3 -10.02 17.76 -8.13
CA SER A 3 -10.59 19.04 -8.55
C SER A 3 -10.84 20.01 -7.39
N LYS A 4 -11.02 19.50 -6.17
CA LYS A 4 -11.09 20.28 -4.92
C LYS A 4 -10.43 19.48 -3.79
N PRO A 5 -9.11 19.54 -3.55
CA PRO A 5 -8.48 18.67 -2.56
C PRO A 5 -9.08 18.83 -1.15
N GLY A 6 -9.25 17.71 -0.44
CA GLY A 6 -9.76 17.67 0.94
C GLY A 6 -8.65 17.55 1.98
N VAL A 7 -9.04 17.37 3.24
CA VAL A 7 -8.11 17.06 4.34
C VAL A 7 -7.50 15.67 4.10
N LEU A 8 -6.20 15.48 4.39
CA LEU A 8 -5.44 14.25 4.15
C LEU A 8 -5.36 13.80 2.67
N THR A 9 -5.51 14.74 1.72
CA THR A 9 -5.28 14.45 0.29
C THR A 9 -3.79 14.24 -0.03
N ASP A 10 -2.89 14.78 0.81
CA ASP A 10 -1.44 14.60 0.70
C ASP A 10 -0.90 13.70 1.82
N TRP A 11 0.14 12.94 1.51
CA TRP A 11 0.86 12.13 2.50
C TRP A 11 1.57 13.01 3.54
N PRO A 12 1.64 12.59 4.82
CA PRO A 12 2.32 13.36 5.86
C PRO A 12 3.79 13.69 5.54
N TRP A 13 4.45 12.81 4.78
CA TRP A 13 5.85 12.95 4.37
C TRP A 13 6.03 13.51 2.95
N LYS A 14 4.99 14.08 2.33
CA LYS A 14 5.08 14.64 0.97
C LYS A 14 6.22 15.67 0.84
N SER A 15 6.47 16.47 1.87
CA SER A 15 7.55 17.47 1.89
C SER A 15 8.96 16.87 1.79
N LEU A 16 9.14 15.60 2.13
CA LEU A 16 10.43 14.90 2.04
C LEU A 16 10.76 14.46 0.61
N GLY A 17 9.78 14.45 -0.31
CA GLY A 17 9.97 13.99 -1.68
C GLY A 17 10.64 12.61 -1.73
N SER A 18 11.76 12.51 -2.44
CA SER A 18 12.53 11.26 -2.55
C SER A 18 13.22 10.80 -1.25
N PHE A 19 13.29 11.63 -0.22
CA PHE A 19 13.86 11.28 1.09
C PHE A 19 12.86 10.63 2.05
N LYS A 20 11.60 10.42 1.62
CA LYS A 20 10.52 9.88 2.45
C LYS A 20 10.84 8.56 3.17
N TYR A 21 11.73 7.73 2.64
CA TYR A 21 12.11 6.45 3.25
C TYR A 21 12.78 6.61 4.63
N VAL A 22 13.31 7.80 4.95
CA VAL A 22 13.83 8.13 6.29
C VAL A 22 12.77 7.97 7.38
N VAL A 23 11.48 8.09 7.04
CA VAL A 23 10.37 7.87 7.99
C VAL A 23 10.39 6.46 8.59
N LEU A 24 10.83 5.45 7.82
CA LEU A 24 10.94 4.07 8.31
C LEU A 24 12.25 3.79 9.07
N ALA A 25 13.26 4.66 8.95
CA ALA A 25 14.60 4.39 9.46
C ALA A 25 14.65 4.09 10.97
N PRO A 26 13.98 4.83 11.88
CA PRO A 26 14.01 4.52 13.31
C PRO A 26 13.49 3.12 13.62
N TRP A 27 12.42 2.71 12.95
CA TRP A 27 11.78 1.41 13.13
C TRP A 27 12.67 0.27 12.64
N VAL A 28 13.24 0.44 11.43
CA VAL A 28 14.15 -0.54 10.82
C VAL A 28 15.41 -0.71 11.66
N ILE A 29 16.04 0.41 12.07
CA ILE A 29 17.25 0.38 12.90
C ILE A 29 16.97 -0.33 14.22
N HIS A 30 15.88 0.02 14.90
CA HIS A 30 15.51 -0.62 16.16
C HIS A 30 15.21 -2.12 15.97
N SER A 31 14.50 -2.49 14.90
CA SER A 31 14.16 -3.87 14.58
C SER A 31 15.41 -4.73 14.33
N VAL A 32 16.32 -4.26 13.47
CA VAL A 32 17.58 -4.96 13.18
C VAL A 32 18.48 -5.01 14.41
N TYR A 33 18.64 -3.90 15.13
CA TYR A 33 19.45 -3.85 16.34
C TYR A 33 18.94 -4.86 17.37
N SER A 34 17.64 -4.81 17.71
CA SER A 34 17.02 -5.72 18.66
C SER A 34 17.16 -7.19 18.24
N PHE A 35 17.05 -7.50 16.95
CA PHE A 35 17.21 -8.87 16.47
C PHE A 35 18.66 -9.39 16.55
N VAL A 36 19.65 -8.53 16.33
CA VAL A 36 21.07 -8.91 16.34
C VAL A 36 21.64 -8.97 17.75
N THR A 37 21.22 -8.06 18.65
CA THR A 37 21.84 -7.92 19.98
C THR A 37 21.15 -8.69 21.10
N ARG A 38 19.88 -9.09 20.93
CA ARG A 38 19.14 -9.80 21.98
C ARG A 38 19.41 -11.30 21.99
N GLU A 39 19.17 -11.90 23.14
CA GLU A 39 19.22 -13.36 23.32
C GLU A 39 18.17 -14.06 22.43
N GLU A 40 18.43 -15.31 22.06
CA GLU A 40 17.59 -16.05 21.11
C GLU A 40 16.13 -16.17 21.53
N THR A 41 15.88 -16.29 22.83
CA THR A 41 14.53 -16.36 23.43
C THR A 41 13.77 -15.03 23.33
N GLU A 42 14.48 -13.91 23.20
CA GLU A 42 13.93 -12.55 23.13
C GLU A 42 13.88 -11.99 21.70
N LYS A 43 14.36 -12.75 20.71
CA LYS A 43 14.35 -12.33 19.31
C LYS A 43 12.93 -12.26 18.78
N ASP A 44 12.58 -11.10 18.27
CA ASP A 44 11.31 -10.87 17.61
C ASP A 44 11.45 -11.02 16.09
N LEU A 45 11.19 -12.24 15.61
CA LEU A 45 11.25 -12.55 14.19
C LEU A 45 10.16 -11.83 13.39
N GLY A 46 8.98 -11.59 13.98
CA GLY A 46 7.89 -10.89 13.31
C GLY A 46 8.29 -9.45 13.00
N ASN A 47 8.85 -8.75 13.98
CA ASN A 47 9.35 -7.37 13.82
C ASN A 47 10.53 -7.29 12.85
N PHE A 48 11.45 -8.26 12.88
CA PHE A 48 12.57 -8.34 11.94
C PHE A 48 12.12 -8.53 10.49
N LEU A 49 11.09 -9.37 10.27
CA LEU A 49 10.58 -9.69 8.93
C LEU A 49 9.73 -8.60 8.29
N VAL A 50 9.35 -7.55 9.02
CA VAL A 50 8.62 -6.41 8.45
C VAL A 50 9.39 -5.79 7.27
N LEU A 51 10.69 -5.51 7.42
CA LEU A 51 11.46 -4.90 6.33
C LEU A 51 11.56 -5.81 5.09
N PRO A 52 11.98 -7.08 5.19
CA PRO A 52 11.92 -8.02 4.08
C PRO A 52 10.55 -8.10 3.42
N PHE A 53 9.47 -8.09 4.21
CA PHE A 53 8.10 -8.06 3.68
C PHE A 53 7.82 -6.80 2.85
N LEU A 54 8.15 -5.61 3.35
CA LEU A 54 7.96 -4.35 2.61
C LEU A 54 8.76 -4.32 1.31
N LEU A 55 10.01 -4.81 1.33
CA LEU A 55 10.83 -4.91 0.12
C LEU A 55 10.22 -5.88 -0.90
N SER A 56 9.68 -7.02 -0.42
CA SER A 56 8.98 -7.97 -1.29
C SER A 56 7.74 -7.36 -1.94
N ARG A 57 7.00 -6.51 -1.20
CA ARG A 57 5.86 -5.75 -1.73
C ARG A 57 6.29 -4.75 -2.79
N ALA A 58 7.34 -3.96 -2.54
CA ALA A 58 7.86 -3.02 -3.52
C ALA A 58 8.31 -3.73 -4.81
N LEU A 59 8.98 -4.86 -4.70
CA LEU A 59 9.39 -5.67 -5.85
C LEU A 59 8.18 -6.22 -6.61
N HIS A 60 7.22 -6.80 -5.89
CA HIS A 60 5.99 -7.34 -6.47
C HIS A 60 5.22 -6.28 -7.27
N ASP A 61 4.98 -5.12 -6.68
CA ASP A 61 4.26 -4.02 -7.32
C ASP A 61 5.02 -3.52 -8.55
N GLN A 62 6.36 -3.37 -8.44
CA GLN A 62 7.20 -2.97 -9.57
C GLN A 62 7.15 -3.96 -10.74
N LEU A 63 7.12 -5.28 -10.46
CA LEU A 63 6.98 -6.31 -11.49
C LEU A 63 5.63 -6.21 -12.21
N TRP A 64 4.53 -6.03 -11.47
CA TRP A 64 3.20 -5.89 -12.05
C TRP A 64 3.02 -4.61 -12.86
N ILE A 65 3.56 -3.48 -12.39
CA ILE A 65 3.61 -2.23 -13.15
C ILE A 65 4.35 -2.47 -14.47
N SER A 66 5.52 -3.09 -14.41
CA SER A 66 6.34 -3.37 -15.60
C SER A 66 5.62 -4.26 -16.60
N LEU A 67 4.95 -5.32 -16.11
CA LEU A 67 4.15 -6.21 -16.94
C LEU A 67 2.94 -5.51 -17.56
N SER A 68 2.24 -4.68 -16.77
CA SER A 68 1.09 -3.88 -17.24
C SER A 68 1.52 -2.93 -18.37
N ARG A 69 2.58 -2.15 -18.16
CA ARG A 69 3.12 -1.23 -19.17
C ARG A 69 3.58 -1.95 -20.42
N HIS A 70 4.25 -3.10 -20.28
CA HIS A 70 4.66 -3.91 -21.42
C HIS A 70 3.45 -4.39 -22.24
N ARG A 71 2.39 -4.86 -21.58
CA ARG A 71 1.15 -5.30 -22.27
C ARG A 71 0.44 -4.13 -22.96
N THR A 72 0.37 -2.97 -22.32
CA THR A 72 -0.20 -1.76 -22.93
C THR A 72 0.62 -1.32 -24.15
N ALA A 73 1.95 -1.33 -24.07
CA ALA A 73 2.82 -0.96 -25.19
C ALA A 73 2.69 -1.91 -26.40
N LYS A 74 2.43 -3.20 -26.18
CA LYS A 74 2.23 -4.18 -27.26
C LYS A 74 0.91 -3.99 -28.02
N GLY A 75 -0.07 -3.30 -27.43
CA GLY A 75 -1.30 -2.89 -28.13
C GLY A 75 -2.42 -3.93 -28.23
N ASN A 76 -2.10 -5.23 -28.18
CA ASN A 76 -3.06 -6.30 -28.50
C ASN A 76 -4.26 -6.44 -27.55
N ASN A 77 -4.20 -5.87 -26.34
CA ASN A 77 -5.23 -6.02 -25.29
C ASN A 77 -5.73 -4.66 -24.75
N ARG A 78 -5.71 -3.60 -25.57
CA ARG A 78 -6.14 -2.26 -25.12
C ARG A 78 -7.65 -2.12 -25.21
N ILE A 79 -8.27 -1.80 -24.07
CA ILE A 79 -9.70 -1.48 -23.97
C ILE A 79 -9.98 -0.10 -24.59
N VAL A 80 -9.07 0.85 -24.38
CA VAL A 80 -9.11 2.19 -24.94
C VAL A 80 -7.85 2.38 -25.79
N ASP A 81 -7.99 2.92 -27.00
CA ASP A 81 -6.85 3.23 -27.85
C ASP A 81 -6.13 4.51 -27.39
N LYS A 82 -5.63 4.50 -26.15
CA LYS A 82 -4.72 5.49 -25.57
C LYS A 82 -3.51 4.84 -24.91
N SER A 83 -2.34 5.48 -25.02
CA SER A 83 -1.12 5.04 -24.34
C SER A 83 -1.01 5.74 -22.98
N ILE A 84 -0.12 5.25 -22.12
CA ILE A 84 0.23 5.98 -20.90
C ILE A 84 0.92 7.28 -21.28
N ASP A 85 0.49 8.40 -20.69
CA ASP A 85 1.10 9.70 -20.89
C ASP A 85 2.03 10.06 -19.72
N PHE A 86 2.95 10.99 -19.95
CA PHE A 86 3.90 11.43 -18.92
C PHE A 86 3.20 12.03 -17.71
N GLU A 87 2.08 12.71 -17.92
CA GLU A 87 1.32 13.27 -16.80
C GLU A 87 0.80 12.17 -15.88
N GLN A 88 0.25 11.08 -16.41
CA GLN A 88 -0.23 9.94 -15.65
C GLN A 88 0.93 9.30 -14.89
N VAL A 89 2.09 9.10 -15.55
CA VAL A 89 3.30 8.59 -14.88
C VAL A 89 3.68 9.47 -13.68
N ASP A 90 3.69 10.79 -13.85
CA ASP A 90 4.05 11.72 -12.78
C ASP A 90 3.05 11.72 -11.63
N ARG A 91 1.75 11.69 -11.93
CA ARG A 91 0.71 11.56 -10.91
C ARG A 91 0.45 10.12 -10.47
N GLU A 92 1.27 9.14 -10.86
CA GLU A 92 1.27 7.79 -10.30
C GLU A 92 2.62 7.42 -9.65
N ARG A 93 3.60 8.35 -9.64
CA ARG A 93 4.99 8.11 -9.26
C ARG A 93 5.21 7.71 -7.78
N ASN A 94 4.45 8.28 -6.86
CA ASN A 94 4.52 8.01 -5.42
C ASN A 94 3.66 6.81 -4.95
N TRP A 95 3.45 5.81 -5.79
CA TRP A 95 2.66 4.61 -5.44
C TRP A 95 3.18 3.86 -4.20
N ASP A 96 4.48 3.99 -3.93
CA ASP A 96 5.19 3.38 -2.81
C ASP A 96 4.89 4.03 -1.45
N ASP A 97 4.19 5.18 -1.40
CA ASP A 97 3.78 5.79 -0.13
C ASP A 97 2.92 4.84 0.73
N GLN A 98 2.10 3.98 0.10
CA GLN A 98 1.32 2.98 0.82
C GLN A 98 2.22 1.96 1.54
N ILE A 99 3.36 1.60 0.93
CA ILE A 99 4.33 0.67 1.54
C ILE A 99 4.93 1.29 2.80
N LEU A 100 5.22 2.59 2.79
CA LEU A 100 5.69 3.31 3.98
C LEU A 100 4.63 3.29 5.09
N LEU A 101 3.37 3.60 4.75
CA LEU A 101 2.27 3.56 5.72
C LEU A 101 2.11 2.17 6.33
N ASN A 102 2.05 1.13 5.49
CA ASN A 102 1.92 -0.25 5.94
C ASN A 102 3.07 -0.66 6.85
N GLY A 103 4.31 -0.25 6.53
CA GLY A 103 5.47 -0.49 7.38
C GLY A 103 5.30 0.10 8.78
N ILE A 104 4.91 1.37 8.87
CA ILE A 104 4.64 2.04 10.15
C ILE A 104 3.54 1.30 10.92
N LEU A 105 2.44 0.95 10.26
CA LEU A 105 1.32 0.25 10.89
C LEU A 105 1.73 -1.14 11.39
N PHE A 106 2.53 -1.90 10.63
CA PHE A 106 3.03 -3.20 11.09
C PHE A 106 3.94 -3.07 12.29
N TYR A 107 4.91 -2.14 12.27
CA TYR A 107 5.79 -1.94 13.41
C TYR A 107 5.03 -1.49 14.67
N ILE A 108 4.05 -0.60 14.52
CA ILE A 108 3.17 -0.19 15.64
C ILE A 108 2.36 -1.38 16.13
N ALA A 109 1.69 -2.12 15.23
CA ALA A 109 0.84 -3.26 15.59
C ALA A 109 1.63 -4.32 16.37
N LEU A 110 2.83 -4.68 15.91
CA LEU A 110 3.69 -5.64 16.61
C LEU A 110 4.17 -5.12 17.97
N ALA A 111 4.35 -3.80 18.13
CA ALA A 111 4.76 -3.20 19.39
C ALA A 111 3.63 -3.11 20.43
N ILE A 112 2.37 -2.93 20.01
CA ILE A 112 1.24 -2.70 20.92
C ILE A 112 0.35 -3.93 21.15
N ILE A 113 0.30 -4.87 20.21
CA ILE A 113 -0.57 -6.06 20.32
C ILE A 113 0.12 -7.07 21.24
N PRO A 114 -0.52 -7.47 22.36
CA PRO A 114 0.02 -8.51 23.22
C PRO A 114 0.23 -9.81 22.45
N GLY A 115 1.43 -10.39 22.54
CA GLY A 115 1.82 -11.56 21.75
C GLY A 115 2.16 -11.27 20.28
N GLY A 116 2.33 -9.99 19.91
CA GLY A 116 2.92 -9.59 18.63
C GLY A 116 4.41 -9.90 18.51
N TYR A 117 5.10 -10.03 19.66
CA TYR A 117 6.44 -10.59 19.74
C TYR A 117 6.33 -12.13 19.74
N GLN A 118 7.17 -12.83 18.98
CA GLN A 118 7.16 -14.31 18.83
C GLN A 118 6.00 -14.92 18.00
N ILE A 119 5.54 -14.21 16.96
CA ILE A 119 4.61 -14.82 15.98
C ILE A 119 5.31 -16.00 15.27
N PRO A 120 4.67 -17.18 15.17
CA PRO A 120 5.25 -18.31 14.46
C PRO A 120 5.41 -18.01 12.97
N MET A 121 6.44 -18.58 12.35
CA MET A 121 6.69 -18.41 10.90
C MET A 121 5.53 -18.87 10.01
N TRP A 122 4.72 -19.83 10.49
CA TRP A 122 3.57 -20.34 9.76
C TRP A 122 2.45 -20.75 10.72
N ARG A 123 1.22 -20.37 10.38
CA ARG A 123 0.01 -20.81 11.09
C ARG A 123 -1.17 -20.90 10.10
N THR A 124 -1.59 -22.11 9.77
CA THR A 124 -2.65 -22.35 8.77
C THR A 124 -4.00 -21.77 9.19
N ASP A 125 -4.34 -21.84 10.47
CA ASP A 125 -5.54 -21.20 11.04
C ASP A 125 -5.53 -19.67 10.84
N GLY A 126 -4.37 -19.04 10.98
CA GLY A 126 -4.16 -17.61 10.73
C GLY A 126 -4.33 -17.27 9.24
N VAL A 127 -3.84 -18.13 8.34
CA VAL A 127 -4.05 -17.97 6.89
C VAL A 127 -5.54 -18.07 6.55
N VAL A 128 -6.24 -19.09 7.07
CA VAL A 128 -7.68 -19.28 6.84
C VAL A 128 -8.48 -18.09 7.41
N LEU A 129 -8.17 -17.66 8.63
CA LEU A 129 -8.82 -16.51 9.25
C LEU A 129 -8.60 -15.23 8.44
N THR A 130 -7.37 -15.00 7.98
CA THR A 130 -7.04 -13.84 7.13
C THR A 130 -7.83 -13.88 5.82
N ALA A 131 -7.92 -15.04 5.18
CA ALA A 131 -8.70 -15.20 3.96
C ALA A 131 -10.20 -14.93 4.18
N LEU A 132 -10.78 -15.42 5.29
CA LEU A 132 -12.19 -15.17 5.63
C LEU A 132 -12.46 -13.70 5.99
N LEU A 133 -11.57 -13.07 6.76
CA LEU A 133 -11.66 -11.65 7.09
C LEU A 133 -11.54 -10.78 5.83
N HIS A 134 -10.69 -11.19 4.89
CA HIS A 134 -10.55 -10.52 3.62
C HIS A 134 -11.82 -10.67 2.76
N MET A 135 -12.20 -11.91 2.41
CA MET A 135 -13.35 -12.20 1.55
C MET A 135 -14.71 -11.70 2.09
N GLY A 136 -14.83 -11.53 3.42
CA GLY A 136 -16.06 -11.03 4.04
C GLY A 136 -15.95 -9.54 4.41
N PRO A 137 -15.52 -9.21 5.65
CA PRO A 137 -15.47 -7.84 6.14
C PRO A 137 -14.73 -6.83 5.25
N VAL A 138 -13.54 -7.18 4.76
CA VAL A 138 -12.70 -6.24 3.99
C VAL A 138 -13.36 -5.89 2.67
N GLU A 139 -13.79 -6.90 1.89
CA GLU A 139 -14.50 -6.69 0.63
C GLU A 139 -15.80 -5.91 0.81
N PHE A 140 -16.57 -6.22 1.86
CA PHE A 140 -17.80 -5.50 2.17
C PHE A 140 -17.52 -4.01 2.44
N LEU A 141 -16.53 -3.71 3.28
CA LEU A 141 -16.16 -2.32 3.60
C LEU A 141 -15.60 -1.59 2.39
N TYR A 142 -14.76 -2.27 1.60
CA TYR A 142 -14.22 -1.75 0.35
C TYR A 142 -15.34 -1.34 -0.62
N TYR A 143 -16.31 -2.21 -0.87
CA TYR A 143 -17.43 -1.92 -1.76
C TYR A 143 -18.21 -0.66 -1.35
N TRP A 144 -18.61 -0.58 -0.07
CA TRP A 144 -19.40 0.55 0.42
C TRP A 144 -18.59 1.84 0.46
N LEU A 145 -17.32 1.77 0.83
CA LEU A 145 -16.42 2.92 0.80
C LEU A 145 -16.23 3.44 -0.62
N HIS A 146 -15.96 2.54 -1.57
CA HIS A 146 -15.81 2.91 -2.98
C HIS A 146 -17.08 3.55 -3.52
N ARG A 147 -18.24 2.98 -3.21
CA ARG A 147 -19.55 3.57 -3.56
C ARG A 147 -19.73 4.96 -2.94
N ALA A 148 -19.35 5.15 -1.69
CA ALA A 148 -19.41 6.47 -1.04
C ALA A 148 -18.46 7.48 -1.70
N LEU A 149 -17.26 7.06 -2.11
CA LEU A 149 -16.29 7.91 -2.81
C LEU A 149 -16.78 8.43 -4.16
N HIS A 150 -17.77 7.78 -4.77
CA HIS A 150 -18.45 8.26 -5.97
C HIS A 150 -19.52 9.31 -5.70
N HIS A 151 -19.88 9.57 -4.45
CA HIS A 151 -20.76 10.69 -4.12
C HIS A 151 -20.06 12.03 -4.41
N HIS A 152 -20.73 12.97 -5.09
CA HIS A 152 -20.13 14.20 -5.66
C HIS A 152 -19.14 14.94 -4.72
N PHE A 153 -19.49 15.05 -3.44
CA PHE A 153 -18.62 15.67 -2.43
C PHE A 153 -17.28 14.95 -2.25
N LEU A 154 -17.31 13.63 -2.10
CA LEU A 154 -16.11 12.80 -1.92
C LEU A 154 -15.39 12.57 -3.25
N TYR A 155 -16.14 12.47 -4.35
CA TYR A 155 -15.60 12.30 -5.68
C TYR A 155 -14.66 13.45 -6.05
N SER A 156 -15.14 14.70 -5.97
CA SER A 156 -14.33 15.88 -6.30
C SER A 156 -13.05 16.04 -5.45
N ARG A 157 -13.06 15.50 -4.23
CA ARG A 157 -11.97 15.68 -3.25
C ARG A 157 -10.96 14.56 -3.23
N TYR A 158 -11.43 13.33 -3.40
CA TYR A 158 -10.65 12.13 -3.13
C TYR A 158 -10.60 11.21 -4.34
N HIS A 159 -11.71 11.00 -5.07
CA HIS A 159 -11.79 9.95 -6.09
C HIS A 159 -11.59 10.42 -7.55
N SER A 160 -11.87 11.68 -7.87
CA SER A 160 -11.81 12.22 -9.24
C SER A 160 -10.42 12.08 -9.89
N HIS A 161 -9.37 12.14 -9.09
CA HIS A 161 -8.01 12.00 -9.56
C HIS A 161 -7.69 10.57 -10.04
N HIS A 162 -8.21 9.56 -9.35
CA HIS A 162 -8.10 8.16 -9.79
C HIS A 162 -8.75 7.95 -11.16
N HIS A 163 -9.91 8.57 -11.40
CA HIS A 163 -10.60 8.55 -12.70
C HIS A 163 -9.89 9.33 -13.81
N SER A 164 -8.84 10.11 -13.49
CA SER A 164 -8.01 10.78 -14.50
C SER A 164 -6.92 9.88 -15.10
N SER A 165 -6.72 8.69 -14.56
CA SER A 165 -5.84 7.67 -15.14
C SER A 165 -6.64 6.85 -16.15
N ILE A 166 -6.30 7.01 -17.43
CA ILE A 166 -7.04 6.39 -18.54
C ILE A 166 -6.48 4.99 -18.83
N VAL A 167 -5.18 4.80 -18.63
CA VAL A 167 -4.54 3.50 -18.71
C VAL A 167 -4.43 2.97 -17.30
N THR A 168 -5.30 2.03 -16.92
CA THR A 168 -5.26 1.46 -15.57
C THR A 168 -4.00 0.61 -15.38
N GLU A 169 -3.27 0.90 -14.31
CA GLU A 169 -2.14 0.15 -13.82
C GLU A 169 -2.49 -0.46 -12.45
N PRO A 170 -1.78 -1.50 -11.98
CA PRO A 170 -1.97 -2.05 -10.63
C PRO A 170 -1.95 -0.95 -9.53
N ILE A 171 -1.14 0.09 -9.73
CA ILE A 171 -0.99 1.22 -8.80
C ILE A 171 -2.02 2.34 -8.99
N THR A 172 -2.83 2.32 -10.05
CA THR A 172 -3.81 3.37 -10.32
C THR A 172 -4.85 3.47 -9.20
N PHE A 173 -5.20 2.34 -8.58
CA PHE A 173 -6.09 2.32 -7.42
C PHE A 173 -5.41 2.84 -6.12
N VAL A 174 -4.09 2.67 -6.01
CA VAL A 174 -3.29 2.94 -4.81
C VAL A 174 -2.94 4.42 -4.65
N HIS A 175 -3.22 5.30 -5.61
CA HIS A 175 -2.41 6.52 -5.69
C HIS A 175 -2.76 7.69 -4.74
N ARG A 176 -3.98 7.88 -4.21
CA ARG A 176 -4.21 9.13 -3.42
C ARG A 176 -5.33 9.27 -2.37
N ILE A 177 -5.69 8.24 -1.60
CA ILE A 177 -6.68 8.45 -0.52
C ILE A 177 -6.33 7.65 0.73
N PHE A 178 -5.84 8.34 1.78
CA PHE A 178 -5.64 7.81 3.15
C PHE A 178 -6.79 6.89 3.62
N CYS A 179 -8.01 7.20 3.21
CA CYS A 179 -9.25 6.50 3.54
C CYS A 179 -9.47 5.17 2.80
N ASN A 180 -8.91 4.96 1.59
CA ASN A 180 -9.03 3.68 0.86
C ASN A 180 -8.00 2.63 1.32
N TYR A 181 -6.96 3.03 2.05
CA TYR A 181 -5.82 2.16 2.32
C TYR A 181 -6.00 1.20 3.49
N THR A 182 -7.09 1.31 4.26
CA THR A 182 -7.38 0.37 5.34
C THR A 182 -7.88 -0.99 4.85
N PHE A 183 -8.25 -1.14 3.57
CA PHE A 183 -9.02 -2.30 3.11
C PHE A 183 -8.65 -2.87 1.74
N VAL A 184 -7.45 -2.64 1.19
CA VAL A 184 -7.12 -3.20 -0.13
C VAL A 184 -5.83 -4.01 -0.13
N TRP A 185 -6.04 -5.33 -0.16
CA TRP A 185 -5.10 -6.36 -0.57
C TRP A 185 -5.64 -6.99 -1.87
N ASP A 186 -5.77 -6.21 -2.93
CA ASP A 186 -6.05 -6.78 -4.24
C ASP A 186 -4.74 -7.22 -4.90
N LEU A 187 -4.80 -8.42 -5.48
CA LEU A 187 -3.75 -9.22 -6.12
C LEU A 187 -2.83 -8.44 -7.07
#